data_AF-A0A350ID94-F1
#
_entry.id   AF-A0A350ID94-F1
#
_cell.length_a   1.000
_cell.length_b   1.000
_cell.length_c   1.000
_cell.angle_alpha   90.00
_cell.angle_beta   90.00
_cell.angle_gamma   90.00
#
_symmetry.space_group_name_H-M   'P 1'
#
loop_
_entity.id
_entity.type
_entity.pdbx_description
1 polymer ?
#
loop_
_entity_poly.entity_id
_entity_poly.type
_entity_poly.pdbx_seq_one_letter_code
_entity_poly.pdbx_strand_id
1 'polypeptide(L)'
;MKNEMNELLEAIKFDYLKWTSRNHTKELSEINVNMINEFNENLHYEEGRKYIKVMTRGSVWGFIVKADDKLFKAGDILKAASWSAPARNKPRGNVFTDLSWVQWTGPAYL
;
A
#
# COMPACT_ATOMS: atom_id res chain seq x y z
N MET A 1 -5.95 -6.19 -12.72
CA MET A 1 -5.62 -5.20 -11.67
C MET A 1 -6.52 -5.24 -10.44
N LYS A 2 -7.81 -5.62 -10.50
CA LYS A 2 -8.64 -5.71 -9.28
C LYS A 2 -8.08 -6.72 -8.25
N ASN A 3 -7.67 -7.90 -8.70
CA ASN A 3 -7.12 -8.94 -7.82
C ASN A 3 -5.79 -8.49 -7.20
N GLU A 4 -4.92 -7.90 -8.00
CA GLU A 4 -3.59 -7.43 -7.62
C GLU A 4 -3.67 -6.24 -6.65
N MET A 5 -4.69 -5.38 -6.79
CA MET A 5 -4.98 -4.35 -5.79
C MET A 5 -5.43 -4.95 -4.46
N ASN A 6 -6.27 -5.99 -4.47
CA ASN A 6 -6.67 -6.67 -3.24
C ASN A 6 -5.48 -7.34 -2.56
N GLU A 7 -4.62 -8.01 -3.32
CA GLU A 7 -3.37 -8.61 -2.82
C GLU A 7 -2.46 -7.55 -2.19
N LEU A 8 -2.33 -6.38 -2.83
CA LEU A 8 -1.59 -5.26 -2.24
C LEU A 8 -2.22 -4.78 -0.93
N LEU A 9 -3.54 -4.62 -0.86
CA LEU A 9 -4.20 -4.22 0.40
C LEU A 9 -3.98 -5.27 1.49
N GLU A 10 -4.07 -6.56 1.19
CA GLU A 10 -3.80 -7.62 2.15
C GLU A 10 -2.34 -7.63 2.62
N ALA A 11 -1.38 -7.39 1.72
CA ALA A 11 0.04 -7.25 2.10
C ALA A 11 0.25 -6.08 3.07
N ILE A 12 -0.40 -4.93 2.82
CA ILE A 12 -0.36 -3.75 3.71
C ILE A 12 -0.98 -4.08 5.08
N LYS A 13 -2.13 -4.76 5.12
CA LYS A 13 -2.78 -5.18 6.39
C LYS A 13 -1.92 -6.17 7.16
N PHE A 14 -1.32 -7.12 6.46
CA PHE A 14 -0.47 -8.13 7.07
C PHE A 14 0.76 -7.50 7.73
N ASP A 15 1.41 -6.53 7.07
CA ASP A 15 2.54 -5.82 7.68
C ASP A 15 2.11 -5.01 8.92
N TYR A 16 0.92 -4.36 8.89
CA TYR A 16 0.39 -3.67 10.07
C TYR A 16 0.09 -4.63 11.24
N LEU A 17 -0.48 -5.80 10.96
CA LEU A 17 -0.71 -6.85 11.95
C LEU A 17 0.62 -7.33 12.56
N LYS A 18 1.62 -7.58 11.71
CA LYS A 18 2.96 -8.00 12.13
C LYS A 18 3.60 -6.95 13.03
N TRP A 19 3.53 -5.67 12.65
CA TRP A 19 4.02 -4.56 13.46
C TRP A 19 3.30 -4.51 14.83
N THR A 20 1.97 -4.58 14.83
CA THR A 20 1.15 -4.49 16.05
C THR A 20 1.40 -5.65 17.02
N SER A 21 1.54 -6.87 16.50
CA SER A 21 1.78 -8.09 17.28
C SER A 21 3.25 -8.32 17.66
N ARG A 22 4.16 -7.39 17.33
CA ARG A 22 5.62 -7.57 17.44
C ARG A 22 6.09 -8.86 16.77
N ASN A 23 5.71 -9.05 15.51
CA ASN A 23 5.99 -10.25 14.74
C ASN A 23 5.41 -11.52 15.38
N HIS A 24 4.14 -11.45 15.80
CA HIS A 24 3.40 -12.55 16.44
C HIS A 24 3.97 -13.04 17.77
N THR A 25 4.94 -12.33 18.37
CA THR A 25 5.50 -12.73 19.68
C THR A 25 4.70 -12.17 20.85
N LYS A 26 3.70 -11.33 20.60
CA LYS A 26 2.87 -10.71 21.64
C LYS A 26 1.39 -10.99 21.36
N GLU A 27 0.68 -11.42 22.40
CA GLU A 27 -0.77 -11.53 22.37
C GLU A 27 -1.42 -10.14 22.18
N LEU A 28 -2.46 -10.08 21.35
CA LEU A 28 -3.15 -8.83 21.05
C LEU A 28 -4.11 -8.48 22.18
N SER A 29 -3.95 -7.30 22.75
CA SER A 29 -4.98 -6.71 23.62
C SER A 29 -6.20 -6.28 22.81
N GLU A 30 -7.35 -6.04 23.48
CA GLU A 30 -8.54 -5.46 22.85
C GLU A 30 -8.23 -4.15 22.12
N ILE A 31 -7.37 -3.30 22.69
CA ILE A 31 -6.90 -2.07 22.05
C ILE A 31 -6.20 -2.38 20.73
N ASN A 32 -5.34 -3.40 20.70
CA ASN A 32 -4.64 -3.79 19.48
C ASN A 32 -5.60 -4.30 18.41
N VAL A 33 -6.59 -5.10 18.80
CA VAL A 33 -7.64 -5.59 17.88
C VAL A 33 -8.42 -4.41 17.30
N ASN A 34 -8.86 -3.46 18.13
CA ASN A 34 -9.57 -2.27 17.67
C ASN A 34 -8.73 -1.43 16.70
N MET A 35 -7.45 -1.23 16.99
CA MET A 35 -6.52 -0.50 16.11
C MET A 35 -6.32 -1.19 14.75
N ILE A 36 -6.32 -2.53 14.71
CA ILE A 36 -6.24 -3.33 13.47
C ILE A 36 -7.53 -3.19 12.66
N ASN A 37 -8.68 -3.30 13.31
CA ASN A 37 -9.97 -3.14 12.65
C ASN A 37 -10.10 -1.74 12.02
N GLU A 38 -9.82 -0.69 12.79
CA GLU A 38 -9.85 0.69 12.30
C GLU A 38 -8.87 0.91 11.13
N PHE A 39 -7.67 0.34 11.20
CA PHE A 39 -6.72 0.42 10.08
C PHE A 39 -7.27 -0.25 8.82
N ASN A 40 -7.82 -1.46 8.95
CA ASN A 40 -8.36 -2.23 7.85
C ASN A 40 -9.56 -1.53 7.19
N GLU A 41 -10.44 -0.92 7.98
CA GLU A 41 -11.62 -0.18 7.50
C GLU A 41 -11.24 1.09 6.72
N ASN A 42 -10.13 1.74 7.11
CA ASN A 42 -9.68 2.98 6.48
C ASN A 42 -8.71 2.75 5.30
N LEU A 43 -8.28 1.51 5.06
CA LEU A 43 -7.41 1.16 3.94
C LEU A 43 -8.24 0.88 2.68
N HIS A 44 -8.10 1.74 1.68
CA HIS A 44 -8.85 1.64 0.43
C HIS A 44 -8.05 2.17 -0.76
N TYR A 45 -8.59 2.00 -1.96
CA TYR A 45 -8.02 2.60 -3.17
C TYR A 45 -9.07 3.38 -3.97
N GLU A 46 -8.61 4.41 -4.67
CA GLU A 46 -9.38 5.25 -5.56
C GLU A 46 -8.84 5.13 -6.98
N GLU A 47 -9.70 4.85 -7.96
CA GLU A 47 -9.29 4.76 -9.35
C GLU A 47 -9.25 6.14 -10.02
N GLY A 48 -8.06 6.56 -10.43
CA GLY A 48 -7.86 7.71 -11.32
C GLY A 48 -7.68 7.31 -12.78
N ARG A 49 -7.41 8.31 -13.63
CA ARG A 49 -7.14 8.11 -15.06
C ARG A 49 -5.81 7.41 -15.33
N LYS A 50 -4.73 7.89 -14.71
CA LYS A 50 -3.36 7.36 -14.91
C LYS A 50 -2.91 6.44 -13.79
N TYR A 51 -3.40 6.67 -12.57
CA TYR A 51 -2.98 5.95 -11.38
C TYR A 51 -4.19 5.45 -10.61
N ILE A 52 -4.02 4.32 -9.92
CA ILE A 52 -4.85 3.93 -8.78
C ILE A 52 -4.14 4.48 -7.54
N LYS A 53 -4.86 5.24 -6.71
CA LYS A 53 -4.31 5.85 -5.50
C LYS A 53 -4.69 4.97 -4.30
N VAL A 54 -3.73 4.57 -3.47
CA VAL A 54 -3.99 3.83 -2.24
C VAL A 54 -3.96 4.79 -1.05
N MET A 55 -4.98 4.70 -0.21
CA MET A 55 -5.26 5.60 0.90
C MET A 55 -5.31 4.82 2.21
N THR A 56 -4.74 5.39 3.27
CA THR A 56 -4.83 4.86 4.64
C THR A 56 -4.92 6.01 5.63
N ARG A 57 -5.88 5.95 6.57
CA ARG A 57 -6.06 6.92 7.67
C ARG A 57 -5.95 8.39 7.22
N GLY A 58 -6.63 8.74 6.12
CA GLY A 58 -6.63 10.10 5.57
C GLY A 58 -5.30 10.55 4.96
N SER A 59 -4.37 9.65 4.69
CA SER A 59 -3.07 9.89 4.04
C SER A 59 -2.91 9.03 2.79
N VAL A 60 -2.10 9.49 1.84
CA VAL A 60 -1.76 8.70 0.66
C VAL A 60 -0.67 7.70 1.01
N TRP A 61 -0.96 6.41 0.84
CA TRP A 61 0.06 5.36 0.92
C TRP A 61 0.96 5.41 -0.31
N GLY A 62 0.37 5.31 -1.51
CA GLY A 62 1.11 5.30 -2.77
C GLY A 62 0.21 5.29 -4.00
N PHE A 63 0.83 5.15 -5.18
CA PHE A 63 0.14 5.16 -6.46
C PHE A 63 0.55 3.95 -7.30
N ILE A 64 -0.39 3.34 -8.02
CA ILE A 64 -0.18 2.21 -8.92
C ILE A 64 -0.42 2.69 -10.34
N VAL A 65 0.54 2.45 -11.23
CA VAL A 65 0.46 2.84 -12.64
C VAL A 65 -0.56 1.96 -13.37
N LYS A 66 -1.56 2.55 -14.03
CA LYS A 66 -2.64 1.78 -14.71
C LYS A 66 -2.24 1.21 -16.07
N ALA A 67 -1.32 1.88 -16.77
CA ALA A 67 -0.89 1.52 -18.10
C ALA A 67 0.55 1.97 -18.31
N ASP A 68 1.26 1.25 -19.17
CA ASP A 68 2.62 1.58 -19.56
C ASP A 68 2.75 3.04 -20.01
N ASP A 69 3.84 3.67 -19.60
CA ASP A 69 4.27 4.96 -20.11
C ASP A 69 5.78 4.94 -20.46
N LYS A 70 6.36 6.11 -20.74
CA LYS A 70 7.78 6.21 -21.13
C LYS A 70 8.77 5.77 -20.04
N LEU A 71 8.36 5.79 -18.77
CA LEU A 71 9.20 5.54 -17.60
C LEU A 71 8.75 4.34 -16.78
N PHE A 72 7.46 4.02 -16.79
CA PHE A 72 6.87 3.01 -15.90
C PHE A 72 6.01 2.01 -16.65
N LYS A 73 5.86 0.83 -16.03
CA LYS A 73 5.01 -0.26 -16.49
C LYS A 73 3.70 -0.29 -15.72
N ALA A 74 2.67 -0.85 -16.33
CA ALA A 74 1.42 -1.15 -15.64
C ALA A 74 1.72 -1.98 -14.37
N GLY A 75 1.09 -1.60 -13.27
CA GLY A 75 1.29 -2.20 -11.96
C GLY A 75 2.46 -1.63 -11.15
N ASP A 76 3.29 -0.75 -11.69
CA ASP A 76 4.39 -0.16 -10.94
C ASP A 76 3.86 0.64 -9.74
N ILE A 77 4.44 0.39 -8.57
CA ILE A 77 4.11 1.04 -7.30
C ILE A 77 5.05 2.24 -7.13
N LEU A 78 4.47 3.42 -6.97
CA LEU A 78 5.17 4.69 -6.81
C LEU A 78 4.87 5.32 -5.45
N LYS A 79 5.91 5.91 -4.83
CA LYS A 79 5.78 6.69 -3.60
C LYS A 79 4.99 7.98 -3.89
N ALA A 80 4.15 8.42 -2.96
CA ALA A 80 3.51 9.73 -3.03
C ALA A 80 4.54 10.88 -2.96
N ALA A 81 4.42 11.87 -3.84
CA ALA A 81 5.13 13.15 -3.76
C ALA A 81 4.20 14.27 -3.27
N SER A 82 2.90 14.15 -3.56
CA SER A 82 1.83 15.00 -3.05
C SER A 82 0.56 14.16 -2.88
N TRP A 83 -0.52 14.80 -2.41
CA TRP A 83 -1.84 14.19 -2.34
C TRP A 83 -2.34 13.64 -3.70
N SER A 84 -1.98 14.33 -4.78
CA SER A 84 -2.54 14.08 -6.12
C SER A 84 -1.54 13.42 -7.08
N ALA A 85 -0.26 13.33 -6.73
CA ALA A 85 0.77 12.85 -7.66
C ALA A 85 1.88 12.00 -6.98
N PRO A 86 2.37 10.95 -7.68
CA PRO A 86 3.53 10.21 -7.24
C PRO A 86 4.86 10.89 -7.57
N ALA A 87 5.92 10.50 -6.85
CA ALA A 87 7.29 10.72 -7.24
C ALA A 87 7.62 9.84 -8.45
N ARG A 88 7.97 10.46 -9.57
CA ARG A 88 8.27 9.78 -10.84
C ARG A 88 9.78 9.54 -11.06
N ASN A 89 10.50 9.15 -10.02
CA ASN A 89 11.93 8.89 -10.08
C ASN A 89 12.28 7.41 -10.34
N LYS A 90 11.61 6.47 -9.66
CA LYS A 90 11.77 5.01 -9.88
C LYS A 90 10.53 4.24 -9.39
N PRO A 91 10.24 3.02 -9.89
CA PRO A 91 9.29 2.13 -9.23
C PRO A 91 9.84 1.64 -7.88
N ARG A 92 8.96 1.39 -6.92
CA ARG A 92 9.29 0.76 -5.62
C ARG A 92 9.07 -0.75 -5.62
N GLY A 93 8.33 -1.22 -6.60
CA GLY A 93 8.01 -2.60 -6.90
C GLY A 93 6.87 -2.62 -7.90
N ASN A 94 6.27 -3.78 -8.12
CA ASN A 94 5.15 -3.93 -9.03
C ASN A 94 4.10 -4.88 -8.44
N VAL A 95 2.81 -4.55 -8.55
CA VAL A 95 1.72 -5.36 -7.98
C VAL A 95 1.60 -6.77 -8.57
N PHE A 96 2.23 -7.04 -9.71
CA PHE A 96 2.32 -8.37 -10.32
C PHE A 96 3.52 -9.19 -9.85
N THR A 97 4.31 -8.67 -8.90
CA THR A 97 5.55 -9.29 -8.39
C THR A 97 5.45 -9.55 -6.89
N ASP A 98 6.50 -10.10 -6.29
CA ASP A 98 6.55 -10.31 -4.85
C ASP A 98 6.31 -9.01 -4.07
N LEU A 99 5.43 -9.09 -3.07
CA LEU A 99 5.01 -8.00 -2.20
C LEU A 99 5.55 -8.15 -0.76
N SER A 100 6.48 -9.07 -0.51
CA SER A 100 7.06 -9.29 0.83
C SER A 100 7.77 -8.05 1.43
N TRP A 101 8.15 -7.09 0.59
CA TRP A 101 8.78 -5.83 0.97
C TRP A 101 7.79 -4.73 1.38
N VAL A 102 6.49 -4.93 1.12
CA VAL A 102 5.44 -3.92 1.37
C VAL A 102 5.39 -3.55 2.85
N GLN A 103 5.28 -2.26 3.13
CA GLN A 103 5.18 -1.72 4.48
C GLN A 103 3.86 -0.96 4.66
N TRP A 104 3.27 -1.03 5.85
CA TRP A 104 2.03 -0.33 6.17
C TRP A 104 2.18 1.19 6.15
N THR A 105 3.40 1.68 6.38
CA THR A 105 3.76 3.11 6.39
C THR A 105 3.92 3.74 5.01
N GLY A 106 3.86 2.95 3.93
CA GLY A 106 4.03 3.43 2.56
C GLY A 106 4.98 2.55 1.74
N PRO A 107 5.09 2.78 0.42
CA PRO A 107 6.11 2.16 -0.41
C PRO A 107 7.50 2.46 0.13
N ALA A 108 8.35 1.43 0.16
CA ALA A 108 9.73 1.51 0.66
C ALA A 108 10.48 2.72 0.08
N TYR A 109 11.28 3.35 0.95
CA TYR A 109 12.16 4.44 0.52
C TYR A 109 13.31 3.91 -0.32
N LEU A 110 13.96 4.84 -1.02
CA LEU A 110 15.09 4.61 -1.89
C LEU A 110 16.27 3.96 -1.17
#